data_AF-A0A7V9RFI0-F1
#
_entry.id   AF-A0A7V9RFI0-F1
#
_cell.length_a   1.000
_cell.length_b   1.000
_cell.length_c   1.000
_cell.angle_alpha   90.00
_cell.angle_beta   90.00
_cell.angle_gamma   90.00
#
_symmetry.space_group_name_H-M   'P 1'
#
loop_
_entity.id
_entity.type
_entity.pdbx_description
1 polymer ?
#
loop_
_entity_poly.entity_id
_entity_poly.type
_entity_poly.pdbx_seq_one_letter_code
_entity_poly.pdbx_strand_id
1 'polypeptide(L)'
;LPLAFAHYSEPDGRDITYVGFSKATDRKYEYGPIEEEDEPLGPPAKSPSKPATKSKAPFDPVRVREGKDLMLRDTFLLAWFLDGTIAKTRKAMAGALDKYVAFVPPDMLRWALIGSSSTDVRAASSSTVSRAHTALKKPHAYFWLGSDDEPEIGKAQKDEPHCPAFMINASGDDHPPCVLEMRFASDFVWQIGVENMIAFATEITKDLQVVSGYGSLHLATHPMITSFSSAQRRAAGPFLVHAGYDVAANGSTDWVLEGKSRGARWLTILGPKLAAKVKPALAKTGAELIAAGRNLIVRAGAEPAPDPTGPLLGKVARALRPVTLFNDSFVQGYFADPKTWEADPLKYAAWEFRFLGGLAGAIAYLESQRDRASKQRLLEIRIAQGKYTVAQKAFDVVAKAGSKDRELGSELLAMSKLAETAKRKADALAWMLRFRDSDKSNTWALRALGELHQRLGNKAEAKAQLDAYNRREGNE
;
A
#
# COMPACT_ATOMS: atom_id res chain seq x y z
N LEU A 1 -10.35 26.65 7.00
CA LEU A 1 -9.22 25.71 6.87
C LEU A 1 -8.54 26.00 5.54
N PRO A 2 -7.20 26.09 5.46
CA PRO A 2 -6.54 26.40 4.21
C PRO A 2 -6.78 25.27 3.22
N LEU A 3 -7.35 25.61 2.07
CA LEU A 3 -7.50 24.73 0.92
C LEU A 3 -6.10 24.37 0.43
N ALA A 4 -5.75 23.08 0.43
CA ALA A 4 -4.58 22.60 -0.27
C ALA A 4 -4.96 22.35 -1.73
N PHE A 5 -4.58 23.29 -2.60
CA PHE A 5 -4.60 23.07 -4.04
C PHE A 5 -3.26 22.44 -4.42
N ALA A 6 -3.27 21.20 -4.89
CA ALA A 6 -2.19 20.71 -5.72
C ALA A 6 -2.60 20.98 -7.17
N HIS A 7 -1.73 21.64 -7.93
CA HIS A 7 -1.86 21.74 -9.37
C HIS A 7 -0.83 20.81 -9.99
N TYR A 8 -1.28 19.95 -10.89
CA TYR A 8 -0.41 19.02 -11.62
C TYR A 8 -0.77 19.07 -13.10
N SER A 9 0.18 19.40 -13.97
CA SER A 9 -0.04 19.41 -15.41
C SER A 9 0.47 18.10 -16.04
N GLU A 10 -0.39 17.44 -16.81
CA GLU A 10 -0.06 16.24 -17.60
C GLU A 10 0.81 16.60 -18.84
N PRO A 11 1.54 15.62 -19.42
CA PRO A 11 2.41 15.84 -20.59
C PRO A 11 1.72 16.31 -21.87
N ASP A 12 0.40 16.12 -21.99
CA ASP A 12 -0.40 16.57 -23.13
C ASP A 12 -1.01 17.97 -22.92
N GLY A 13 -0.61 18.67 -21.86
CA GLY A 13 -1.08 20.02 -21.54
C GLY A 13 -2.41 20.05 -20.79
N ARG A 14 -2.95 18.91 -20.34
CA ARG A 14 -4.11 18.90 -19.45
C ARG A 14 -3.71 19.29 -18.02
N ASP A 15 -4.31 20.35 -17.50
CA ASP A 15 -4.16 20.76 -16.11
C ASP A 15 -5.09 19.97 -15.19
N ILE A 16 -4.52 19.20 -14.26
CA ILE A 16 -5.23 18.56 -13.16
C ILE A 16 -5.21 19.52 -11.97
N THR A 17 -6.41 19.94 -11.55
CA THR A 17 -6.58 20.69 -10.30
C THR A 17 -7.13 19.74 -9.25
N TYR A 18 -6.34 19.47 -8.20
CA TYR A 18 -6.84 18.76 -7.02
C TYR A 18 -7.66 19.76 -6.18
N VAL A 19 -8.97 19.54 -6.06
CA VAL A 19 -9.83 20.37 -5.23
C VAL A 19 -10.37 19.54 -4.06
N GLY A 20 -9.83 19.77 -2.87
CA GLY A 20 -10.51 19.39 -1.63
C GLY A 20 -11.65 20.38 -1.37
N PHE A 21 -12.90 19.98 -1.59
CA PHE A 21 -14.03 20.85 -1.26
C PHE A 21 -14.46 20.64 0.19
N SER A 22 -14.72 21.76 0.88
CA SER A 22 -15.53 21.81 2.09
C SER A 22 -16.65 22.83 1.85
N LYS A 23 -17.92 22.38 1.83
CA LYS A 23 -19.10 23.14 2.33
C LYS A 23 -20.42 22.36 2.23
N ALA A 24 -21.26 22.58 3.25
CA ALA A 24 -22.63 22.12 3.44
C ALA A 24 -23.66 22.78 2.51
N THR A 25 -24.80 22.12 2.24
CA THR A 25 -26.16 22.52 2.68
C THR A 25 -27.28 21.62 2.08
N ASP A 26 -28.23 21.26 2.96
CA ASP A 26 -29.65 20.89 2.81
C ASP A 26 -30.28 20.65 1.44
N ARG A 27 -30.87 19.44 1.25
CA ARG A 27 -32.21 19.23 0.65
C ARG A 27 -32.87 17.96 1.21
N LYS A 28 -34.15 18.07 1.61
CA LYS A 28 -35.07 16.96 1.88
C LYS A 28 -35.68 16.44 0.57
N TYR A 29 -35.88 15.14 0.43
CA TYR A 29 -36.78 14.54 -0.56
C TYR A 29 -37.61 13.41 0.05
N GLU A 30 -38.90 13.41 -0.30
CA GLU A 30 -39.90 12.39 0.01
C GLU A 30 -39.83 11.24 -1.00
N TYR A 31 -40.04 10.00 -0.56
CA TYR A 31 -40.10 8.81 -1.40
C TYR A 31 -41.52 8.61 -1.95
N GLY A 32 -41.63 8.37 -3.26
CA GLY A 32 -42.77 7.72 -3.90
C GLY A 32 -42.51 6.22 -4.10
N PRO A 33 -43.55 5.37 -4.24
CA PRO A 33 -43.40 3.92 -4.16
C PRO A 33 -42.87 3.34 -5.47
N ILE A 34 -42.00 2.34 -5.35
CA ILE A 34 -41.67 1.41 -6.44
C ILE A 34 -41.89 0.02 -5.87
N GLU A 35 -42.89 -0.68 -6.43
CA GLU A 35 -43.02 -2.12 -6.34
C GLU A 35 -42.12 -2.76 -7.41
N GLU A 36 -41.24 -3.66 -6.99
CA GLU A 36 -40.94 -4.92 -7.66
C GLU A 36 -40.20 -5.83 -6.67
N GLU A 37 -40.67 -7.08 -6.56
CA GLU A 37 -40.28 -8.07 -5.58
C GLU A 37 -38.98 -8.79 -5.98
N ASP A 38 -37.94 -8.62 -5.16
CA ASP A 38 -36.89 -9.61 -4.95
C ASP A 38 -36.75 -9.77 -3.43
N GLU A 39 -36.77 -11.01 -2.91
CA GLU A 39 -36.74 -11.24 -1.47
C GLU A 39 -35.46 -10.65 -0.84
N PRO A 40 -35.58 -9.67 0.08
CA PRO A 40 -34.44 -9.07 0.74
C PRO A 40 -33.71 -10.10 1.63
N LEU A 41 -32.43 -9.83 1.89
CA LEU A 41 -31.66 -10.51 2.94
C LEU A 41 -32.54 -10.57 4.21
N GLY A 42 -32.71 -11.78 4.75
CA GLY A 42 -33.70 -12.11 5.79
C GLY A 42 -33.73 -11.15 6.99
N PRO A 43 -34.74 -11.26 7.86
CA PRO A 43 -35.06 -10.24 8.85
C PRO A 43 -33.83 -9.86 9.68
N PRO A 44 -33.59 -8.55 9.88
CA PRO A 44 -32.37 -8.06 10.48
C PRO A 44 -32.15 -8.69 11.86
N ALA A 45 -30.92 -9.08 12.14
CA ALA A 45 -30.48 -9.22 13.53
C ALA A 45 -30.80 -7.90 14.23
N LYS A 46 -31.41 -7.98 15.43
CA LYS A 46 -31.80 -6.79 16.21
C LYS A 46 -30.65 -5.78 16.26
N SER A 47 -30.78 -4.70 15.50
CA SER A 47 -29.82 -3.60 15.49
C SER A 47 -29.64 -3.08 16.92
N PRO A 48 -28.40 -2.73 17.33
CA PRO A 48 -28.20 -2.03 18.58
C PRO A 48 -29.06 -0.75 18.59
N SER A 49 -29.75 -0.56 19.72
CA SER A 49 -30.83 0.40 19.93
C SER A 49 -30.42 1.86 19.70
N LYS A 50 -31.35 2.62 19.07
CA LYS A 50 -31.38 4.07 18.78
C LYS A 50 -30.31 4.58 17.80
N PRO A 51 -30.71 5.36 16.76
CA PRO A 51 -29.75 6.02 15.90
C PRO A 51 -28.98 7.03 16.76
N ALA A 52 -27.71 6.73 17.02
CA ALA A 52 -26.76 7.75 17.41
C ALA A 52 -26.88 8.89 16.39
N THR A 53 -26.86 10.14 16.86
CA THR A 53 -26.73 11.33 16.01
C THR A 53 -25.75 11.02 14.87
N LYS A 54 -26.16 11.20 13.59
CA LYS A 54 -25.38 10.85 12.40
C LYS A 54 -24.00 11.53 12.45
N SER A 55 -23.05 10.83 13.05
CA SER A 55 -21.66 11.21 13.16
C SER A 55 -21.04 11.00 11.78
N LYS A 56 -20.83 12.10 11.04
CA LYS A 56 -20.06 12.05 9.79
C LYS A 56 -18.59 11.85 10.16
N ALA A 57 -17.84 11.13 9.32
CA ALA A 57 -16.39 11.11 9.44
C ALA A 57 -15.85 12.57 9.46
N PRO A 58 -14.81 12.87 10.25
CA PRO A 58 -14.29 14.23 10.44
C PRO A 58 -13.49 14.74 9.23
N PHE A 59 -13.45 13.98 8.14
CA PHE A 59 -12.78 14.32 6.89
C PHE A 59 -13.76 14.11 5.73
N ASP A 60 -13.64 14.98 4.72
CA ASP A 60 -14.44 14.87 3.51
C ASP A 60 -13.81 13.86 2.55
N PRO A 61 -14.62 13.06 1.82
CA PRO A 61 -14.11 12.13 0.81
C PRO A 61 -13.26 12.85 -0.23
N VAL A 62 -12.11 12.26 -0.57
CA VAL A 62 -11.16 12.87 -1.48
C VAL A 62 -11.50 12.51 -2.93
N ARG A 63 -11.99 13.48 -3.72
CA ARG A 63 -12.35 13.26 -5.13
C ARG A 63 -11.21 13.69 -6.06
N VAL A 64 -10.78 12.82 -6.97
CA VAL A 64 -9.68 13.10 -7.91
C VAL A 64 -10.13 12.93 -9.35
N ARG A 65 -10.61 13.98 -10.00
CA ARG A 65 -11.02 13.88 -11.41
C ARG A 65 -9.80 13.99 -12.34
N GLU A 66 -9.50 12.91 -13.06
CA GLU A 66 -8.51 12.86 -14.13
C GLU A 66 -9.18 12.29 -15.40
N GLY A 67 -9.66 13.15 -16.30
CA GLY A 67 -10.36 12.68 -17.52
C GLY A 67 -11.66 11.93 -17.21
N LYS A 68 -11.75 10.64 -17.57
CA LYS A 68 -12.86 9.77 -17.09
C LYS A 68 -12.79 9.75 -15.56
N ASP A 69 -13.80 10.32 -14.90
CA ASP A 69 -13.83 10.60 -13.46
C ASP A 69 -13.26 9.46 -12.60
N LEU A 70 -12.02 9.62 -12.11
CA LEU A 70 -11.49 8.79 -11.04
C LEU A 70 -12.13 9.27 -9.72
N MET A 71 -12.68 8.34 -8.96
CA MET A 71 -13.16 8.64 -7.61
C MET A 71 -12.39 7.82 -6.61
N LEU A 72 -11.82 8.52 -5.63
CA LEU A 72 -11.23 7.88 -4.46
C LEU A 72 -12.19 8.09 -3.30
N ARG A 73 -12.35 7.08 -2.47
CA ARG A 73 -13.09 7.19 -1.23
C ARG A 73 -12.22 6.70 -0.09
N ASP A 74 -12.26 7.45 0.98
CA ASP A 74 -11.73 7.06 2.27
C ASP A 74 -12.51 5.86 2.82
N THR A 75 -11.75 4.84 3.16
CA THR A 75 -12.24 3.59 3.72
C THR A 75 -11.43 3.27 4.96
N PHE A 76 -12.04 2.57 5.89
CA PHE A 76 -11.33 1.91 6.96
C PHE A 76 -11.06 0.46 6.54
N LEU A 77 -9.79 0.08 6.50
CA LEU A 77 -9.35 -1.26 6.12
C LEU A 77 -8.90 -2.01 7.38
N LEU A 78 -9.47 -3.19 7.59
CA LEU A 78 -8.91 -4.24 8.44
C LEU A 78 -8.30 -5.33 7.56
N ALA A 79 -7.03 -5.66 7.82
CA ALA A 79 -6.32 -6.70 7.09
C ALA A 79 -5.66 -7.69 8.06
N TRP A 80 -5.77 -8.99 7.75
CA TRP A 80 -5.13 -10.07 8.49
C TRP A 80 -4.31 -10.94 7.54
N PHE A 81 -3.05 -11.18 7.90
CA PHE A 81 -2.15 -12.14 7.28
C PHE A 81 -2.13 -13.39 8.15
N LEU A 82 -2.60 -14.51 7.61
CA LEU A 82 -2.83 -15.73 8.36
C LEU A 82 -1.68 -16.74 8.23
N ASP A 83 -1.44 -17.50 9.29
CA ASP A 83 -0.46 -18.59 9.33
C ASP A 83 -1.09 -19.83 8.70
N GLY A 84 -0.64 -20.18 7.50
CA GLY A 84 -1.03 -21.41 6.81
C GLY A 84 -1.88 -21.22 5.55
N THR A 85 -2.35 -22.35 5.03
CA THR A 85 -3.08 -22.47 3.77
C THR A 85 -4.57 -22.23 3.94
N ILE A 86 -5.30 -22.06 2.83
CA ILE A 86 -6.76 -21.91 2.86
C ILE A 86 -7.44 -23.11 3.53
N ALA A 87 -6.94 -24.32 3.29
CA ALA A 87 -7.47 -25.54 3.91
C ALA A 87 -7.46 -25.48 5.45
N LYS A 88 -6.42 -24.86 6.04
CA LYS A 88 -6.27 -24.69 7.50
C LYS A 88 -7.13 -23.54 8.05
N THR A 89 -7.32 -22.47 7.27
CA THR A 89 -7.95 -21.23 7.75
C THR A 89 -9.42 -21.08 7.35
N ARG A 90 -9.92 -21.86 6.37
CA ARG A 90 -11.27 -21.73 5.79
C ARG A 90 -12.42 -21.69 6.79
N LYS A 91 -12.35 -22.47 7.88
CA LYS A 91 -13.42 -22.48 8.91
C LYS A 91 -13.49 -21.14 9.62
N ALA A 92 -12.34 -20.59 10.00
CA ALA A 92 -12.27 -19.30 10.66
C ALA A 92 -12.63 -18.16 9.69
N MET A 93 -12.20 -18.26 8.42
CA MET A 93 -12.59 -17.31 7.38
C MET A 93 -14.10 -17.32 7.09
N ALA A 94 -14.74 -18.49 7.05
CA ALA A 94 -16.18 -18.60 6.89
C ALA A 94 -16.91 -17.92 8.05
N GLY A 95 -16.49 -18.17 9.29
CA GLY A 95 -17.04 -17.47 10.46
C GLY A 95 -16.76 -15.97 10.46
N ALA A 96 -15.65 -15.52 9.86
CA ALA A 96 -15.36 -14.10 9.68
C ALA A 96 -16.27 -13.46 8.62
N LEU A 97 -16.59 -14.17 7.54
CA LEU A 97 -17.57 -13.75 6.53
C LEU A 97 -18.96 -13.60 7.15
N ASP A 98 -19.41 -14.59 7.92
CA ASP A 98 -20.71 -14.54 8.61
C ASP A 98 -20.82 -13.30 9.51
N LYS A 99 -19.80 -13.05 10.33
CA LYS A 99 -19.75 -11.87 11.20
C LYS A 99 -19.71 -10.57 10.42
N TYR A 100 -18.95 -10.52 9.32
CA TYR A 100 -18.88 -9.33 8.47
C TYR A 100 -20.26 -9.01 7.86
N VAL A 101 -20.91 -9.99 7.23
CA VAL A 101 -22.25 -9.82 6.61
C VAL A 101 -23.31 -9.42 7.65
N ALA A 102 -23.20 -9.93 8.89
CA ALA A 102 -24.09 -9.53 9.97
C ALA A 102 -23.80 -8.12 10.52
N PHE A 103 -22.57 -7.62 10.35
CA PHE A 103 -22.10 -6.35 10.91
C PHE A 103 -22.34 -5.16 9.97
N VAL A 104 -22.17 -5.36 8.65
CA VAL A 104 -22.47 -4.31 7.67
C VAL A 104 -23.95 -4.30 7.30
N PRO A 105 -24.56 -3.10 7.13
CA PRO A 105 -25.93 -3.00 6.64
C PRO A 105 -26.11 -3.71 5.28
N PRO A 106 -27.22 -4.45 5.07
CA PRO A 106 -27.50 -5.16 3.82
C PRO A 106 -27.43 -4.28 2.57
N ASP A 107 -27.92 -3.04 2.67
CA ASP A 107 -27.95 -2.05 1.58
C ASP A 107 -26.56 -1.50 1.19
N MET A 108 -25.55 -1.76 2.02
CA MET A 108 -24.16 -1.45 1.72
C MET A 108 -23.44 -2.55 0.93
N LEU A 109 -23.95 -3.78 0.92
CA LEU A 109 -23.42 -4.87 0.09
C LEU A 109 -24.29 -5.00 -1.16
N ARG A 110 -24.01 -4.18 -2.18
CA ARG A 110 -24.82 -4.14 -3.41
C ARG A 110 -24.38 -5.14 -4.47
N TRP A 111 -23.10 -5.49 -4.51
CA TRP A 111 -22.51 -6.25 -5.60
C TRP A 111 -21.57 -7.36 -5.11
N ALA A 112 -21.16 -8.22 -6.03
CA ALA A 112 -20.23 -9.30 -5.75
C ALA A 112 -19.52 -9.78 -7.01
N LEU A 113 -18.27 -10.18 -6.80
CA LEU A 113 -17.39 -10.79 -7.79
C LEU A 113 -16.83 -12.08 -7.18
N ILE A 114 -17.35 -13.22 -7.60
CA ILE A 114 -16.98 -14.51 -6.99
C ILE A 114 -16.14 -15.34 -7.96
N GLY A 115 -14.87 -15.55 -7.60
CA GLY A 115 -13.90 -16.35 -8.34
C GLY A 115 -12.78 -15.50 -8.94
N SER A 116 -11.57 -16.07 -9.00
CA SER A 116 -10.34 -15.43 -9.52
C SER A 116 -10.41 -15.03 -11.00
N SER A 117 -11.28 -15.68 -11.78
CA SER A 117 -11.46 -15.42 -13.21
C SER A 117 -12.79 -14.73 -13.53
N SER A 118 -13.54 -14.31 -12.50
CA SER A 118 -14.81 -13.63 -12.72
C SER A 118 -14.55 -12.20 -13.17
N THR A 119 -15.10 -11.83 -14.32
CA THR A 119 -15.16 -10.45 -14.82
C THR A 119 -16.51 -9.79 -14.58
N ASP A 120 -17.50 -10.60 -14.17
CA ASP A 120 -18.90 -10.19 -14.10
C ASP A 120 -19.28 -9.80 -12.67
N VAL A 121 -19.45 -8.49 -12.45
CA VAL A 121 -20.03 -7.96 -11.22
C VAL A 121 -21.53 -8.26 -11.21
N ARG A 122 -22.03 -8.86 -10.12
CA ARG A 122 -23.46 -9.22 -9.97
C ARG A 122 -24.03 -8.66 -8.68
N ALA A 123 -25.35 -8.44 -8.64
CA ALA A 123 -26.01 -8.02 -7.41
C ALA A 123 -25.74 -9.00 -6.26
N ALA A 124 -25.46 -8.48 -5.08
CA ALA A 124 -25.31 -9.29 -3.89
C ALA A 124 -26.68 -9.78 -3.42
N SER A 125 -26.74 -11.04 -2.99
CA SER A 125 -27.93 -11.70 -2.46
C SER A 125 -27.52 -12.78 -1.47
N SER A 126 -28.47 -13.40 -0.79
CA SER A 126 -28.22 -14.57 0.06
C SER A 126 -27.51 -15.71 -0.70
N SER A 127 -27.86 -15.89 -1.98
CA SER A 127 -27.20 -16.85 -2.88
C SER A 127 -25.73 -16.51 -3.12
N THR A 128 -25.38 -15.23 -3.15
CA THR A 128 -24.02 -14.73 -3.31
C THR A 128 -23.16 -15.03 -2.09
N VAL A 129 -23.70 -14.82 -0.88
CA VAL A 129 -23.01 -15.20 0.37
C VAL A 129 -22.79 -16.71 0.41
N SER A 130 -23.78 -17.50 0.02
CA SER A 130 -23.67 -18.97 -0.10
C SER A 130 -22.59 -19.41 -1.10
N ARG A 131 -22.47 -18.71 -2.24
CA ARG A 131 -21.40 -18.93 -3.23
C ARG A 131 -20.02 -18.54 -2.68
N ALA A 132 -19.91 -17.47 -1.89
CA ALA A 132 -18.68 -17.10 -1.19
C ALA A 132 -18.23 -18.18 -0.19
N HIS A 133 -19.16 -18.73 0.61
CA HIS A 133 -18.87 -19.90 1.46
C HIS A 133 -18.41 -21.12 0.66
N THR A 134 -19.00 -21.33 -0.53
CA THR A 134 -18.60 -22.44 -1.41
C THR A 134 -17.20 -22.22 -1.98
N ALA A 135 -16.84 -20.98 -2.31
CA ALA A 135 -15.49 -20.63 -2.79
C ALA A 135 -14.41 -20.93 -1.74
N LEU A 136 -14.68 -20.70 -0.45
CA LEU A 136 -13.77 -21.06 0.66
C LEU A 136 -13.46 -22.56 0.78
N LYS A 137 -14.28 -23.42 0.17
CA LYS A 137 -14.03 -24.88 0.18
C LYS A 137 -13.02 -25.32 -0.89
N LYS A 138 -12.69 -24.45 -1.86
CA LYS A 138 -11.76 -24.75 -2.95
C LYS A 138 -10.29 -24.65 -2.47
N PRO A 139 -9.36 -25.38 -3.11
CA PRO A 139 -7.91 -25.28 -2.82
C PRO A 139 -7.32 -23.88 -3.06
N HIS A 140 -8.00 -23.10 -3.90
CA HIS A 140 -7.73 -21.69 -4.14
C HIS A 140 -9.01 -20.92 -3.89
N ALA A 141 -8.95 -19.88 -3.06
CA ALA A 141 -10.08 -19.02 -2.81
C ALA A 141 -9.68 -17.58 -3.13
N TYR A 142 -10.27 -17.06 -4.18
CA TYR A 142 -10.32 -15.63 -4.45
C TYR A 142 -11.77 -15.27 -4.67
N PHE A 143 -12.30 -14.40 -3.83
CA PHE A 143 -13.57 -13.76 -4.08
C PHE A 143 -13.63 -12.42 -3.37
N TRP A 144 -14.53 -11.61 -3.89
CA TRP A 144 -14.79 -10.27 -3.43
C TRP A 144 -16.30 -10.08 -3.31
N LEU A 145 -16.73 -9.59 -2.15
CA LEU A 145 -18.12 -9.25 -1.87
C LEU A 145 -18.13 -7.79 -1.43
N GLY A 146 -18.64 -6.89 -2.26
CA GLY A 146 -18.64 -5.46 -1.92
C GLY A 146 -19.56 -4.65 -2.81
N SER A 147 -19.80 -3.40 -2.45
CA SER A 147 -20.59 -2.49 -3.28
C SER A 147 -19.69 -1.90 -4.38
N ASP A 148 -19.90 -2.28 -5.64
CA ASP A 148 -19.38 -1.54 -6.79
C ASP A 148 -20.57 -1.10 -7.63
N ASP A 149 -21.04 0.14 -7.42
CA ASP A 149 -21.98 0.76 -8.35
C ASP A 149 -21.22 0.92 -9.68
N GLU A 150 -21.28 -0.07 -10.57
CA GLU A 150 -20.68 0.09 -11.89
C GLU A 150 -21.34 1.32 -12.51
N PRO A 151 -20.60 2.41 -12.75
CA PRO A 151 -21.22 3.62 -13.24
C PRO A 151 -21.73 3.30 -14.62
N GLU A 152 -23.05 3.38 -14.82
CA GLU A 152 -23.57 3.49 -16.17
C GLU A 152 -22.80 4.63 -16.85
N ILE A 153 -22.00 4.28 -17.85
CA ILE A 153 -21.14 5.22 -18.57
C ILE A 153 -22.03 6.35 -19.09
N GLY A 154 -21.88 7.56 -18.55
CA GLY A 154 -22.62 8.75 -18.98
C GLY A 154 -23.80 9.19 -18.11
N LYS A 155 -24.12 8.51 -16.99
CA LYS A 155 -25.09 9.04 -16.01
C LYS A 155 -24.39 9.79 -14.88
N ALA A 156 -24.92 10.97 -14.54
CA ALA A 156 -24.50 11.70 -13.34
C ALA A 156 -24.78 10.83 -12.12
N GLN A 157 -23.72 10.45 -11.39
CA GLN A 157 -23.84 9.71 -10.14
C GLN A 157 -24.70 10.52 -9.16
N LYS A 158 -25.87 10.00 -8.80
CA LYS A 158 -26.77 10.63 -7.82
C LYS A 158 -26.34 10.32 -6.39
N ASP A 159 -25.68 9.18 -6.16
CA ASP A 159 -25.24 8.71 -4.85
C ASP A 159 -23.73 8.44 -4.82
N GLU A 160 -23.08 8.71 -3.68
CA GLU A 160 -21.65 8.43 -3.50
C GLU A 160 -21.44 6.91 -3.34
N PRO A 161 -20.56 6.26 -4.13
CA PRO A 161 -20.37 4.81 -4.04
C PRO A 161 -19.87 4.42 -2.65
N HIS A 162 -20.63 3.61 -1.94
CA HIS A 162 -20.19 3.00 -0.68
C HIS A 162 -19.20 1.89 -1.02
N CYS A 163 -18.01 1.88 -0.42
CA CYS A 163 -16.98 0.86 -0.70
C CYS A 163 -16.73 -0.15 0.45
N PRO A 164 -17.75 -0.68 1.16
CA PRO A 164 -17.50 -1.85 1.99
C PRO A 164 -17.22 -3.05 1.11
N ALA A 165 -16.23 -3.84 1.51
CA ALA A 165 -15.83 -5.04 0.80
C ALA A 165 -15.25 -6.08 1.74
N PHE A 166 -15.60 -7.34 1.53
CA PHE A 166 -14.92 -8.49 2.07
C PHE A 166 -14.12 -9.13 0.95
N MET A 167 -12.81 -9.29 1.15
CA MET A 167 -11.91 -9.85 0.15
C MET A 167 -11.02 -10.90 0.78
N ILE A 168 -10.86 -12.01 0.06
CA ILE A 168 -9.89 -13.05 0.40
C ILE A 168 -8.95 -13.21 -0.77
N ASN A 169 -7.66 -13.19 -0.46
CA ASN A 169 -6.62 -13.64 -1.36
C ASN A 169 -5.89 -14.82 -0.71
N ALA A 170 -6.14 -16.01 -1.25
CA ALA A 170 -5.41 -17.21 -0.89
C ALA A 170 -4.86 -17.87 -2.16
N SER A 171 -3.54 -17.78 -2.33
CA SER A 171 -2.78 -18.68 -3.19
C SER A 171 -2.94 -20.12 -2.69
N GLY A 172 -2.73 -21.10 -3.55
CA GLY A 172 -3.07 -22.50 -3.29
C GLY A 172 -2.46 -23.15 -2.05
N ASP A 173 -2.72 -24.44 -1.91
CA ASP A 173 -2.22 -25.23 -0.78
C ASP A 173 -0.68 -25.24 -0.63
N ASP A 174 0.07 -24.85 -1.66
CA ASP A 174 1.54 -24.78 -1.64
C ASP A 174 2.11 -23.42 -1.18
N HIS A 175 1.27 -22.41 -0.95
CA HIS A 175 1.70 -21.06 -0.60
C HIS A 175 1.00 -20.55 0.69
N PRO A 176 1.65 -20.68 1.86
CA PRO A 176 1.25 -20.01 3.09
C PRO A 176 1.78 -18.58 3.07
N PRO A 177 0.98 -17.59 2.65
CA PRO A 177 -0.07 -17.09 3.54
C PRO A 177 -1.42 -16.87 2.86
N CYS A 178 -2.47 -16.79 3.67
CA CYS A 178 -3.76 -16.28 3.24
C CYS A 178 -3.97 -14.87 3.77
N VAL A 179 -4.54 -14.00 2.94
CA VAL A 179 -4.95 -12.65 3.33
C VAL A 179 -6.46 -12.58 3.44
N LEU A 180 -6.93 -12.02 4.55
CA LEU A 180 -8.30 -11.57 4.73
C LEU A 180 -8.31 -10.04 4.82
N GLU A 181 -9.10 -9.40 3.98
CA GLU A 181 -9.36 -7.96 4.03
C GLU A 181 -10.85 -7.68 4.23
N MET A 182 -11.14 -6.72 5.10
CA MET A 182 -12.45 -6.13 5.25
C MET A 182 -12.32 -4.62 5.13
N ARG A 183 -13.11 -4.03 4.25
CA ARG A 183 -13.18 -2.59 4.03
C ARG A 183 -14.53 -2.10 4.51
N PHE A 184 -14.51 -0.92 5.11
CA PHE A 184 -15.69 -0.22 5.59
C PHE A 184 -15.64 1.19 5.04
N ALA A 185 -16.79 1.74 4.68
CA ALA A 185 -16.89 3.17 4.46
C ALA A 185 -16.53 3.89 5.78
N SER A 186 -15.75 4.96 5.71
CA SER A 186 -15.33 5.70 6.91
C SER A 186 -16.53 6.18 7.71
N ASP A 187 -17.49 6.85 7.08
CA ASP A 187 -18.75 7.28 7.70
C ASP A 187 -19.45 6.18 8.51
N PHE A 188 -19.51 4.95 8.00
CA PHE A 188 -20.04 3.81 8.75
C PHE A 188 -19.26 3.57 10.06
N VAL A 189 -17.92 3.57 10.02
CA VAL A 189 -17.07 3.37 11.21
C VAL A 189 -17.34 4.44 12.27
N TRP A 190 -17.55 5.70 11.86
CA TRP A 190 -17.85 6.80 12.78
C TRP A 190 -19.29 6.80 13.29
N GLN A 191 -20.24 6.33 12.49
CA GLN A 191 -21.65 6.17 12.89
C GLN A 191 -21.82 5.08 13.95
N ILE A 192 -21.18 3.93 13.77
CA ILE A 192 -21.22 2.86 14.76
C ILE A 192 -20.35 3.16 15.98
N GLY A 193 -19.36 4.04 15.84
CA GLY A 193 -18.40 4.37 16.88
C GLY A 193 -17.16 3.47 16.88
N VAL A 194 -16.03 4.10 17.18
CA VAL A 194 -14.69 3.49 17.10
C VAL A 194 -14.56 2.25 18.02
N GLU A 195 -15.17 2.28 19.21
CA GLU A 195 -15.12 1.14 20.14
C GLU A 195 -15.87 -0.09 19.60
N ASN A 196 -16.97 0.09 18.86
CA ASN A 196 -17.68 -1.01 18.22
C ASN A 196 -16.85 -1.62 17.08
N MET A 197 -16.11 -0.80 16.34
CA MET A 197 -15.16 -1.29 15.34
C MET A 197 -14.00 -2.07 15.99
N ILE A 198 -13.49 -1.62 17.13
CA ILE A 198 -12.45 -2.35 17.89
C ILE A 198 -12.99 -3.68 18.42
N ALA A 199 -14.22 -3.69 18.95
CA ALA A 199 -14.88 -4.90 19.42
C ALA A 199 -15.05 -5.92 18.27
N PHE A 200 -15.52 -5.46 17.12
CA PHE A 200 -15.63 -6.27 15.91
C PHE A 200 -14.26 -6.83 15.47
N ALA A 201 -13.24 -5.98 15.36
CA ALA A 201 -11.89 -6.40 15.00
C ALA A 201 -11.33 -7.43 16.00
N THR A 202 -11.61 -7.26 17.30
CA THR A 202 -11.20 -8.17 18.37
C THR A 202 -11.88 -9.53 18.23
N GLU A 203 -13.18 -9.55 17.96
CA GLU A 203 -13.96 -10.78 17.78
C GLU A 203 -13.48 -11.58 16.58
N ILE A 204 -13.26 -10.93 15.43
CA ILE A 204 -12.69 -11.58 14.24
C ILE A 204 -11.29 -12.11 14.54
N THR A 205 -10.44 -11.29 15.14
CA THR A 205 -9.04 -11.64 15.43
C THR A 205 -8.93 -12.82 16.39
N LYS A 206 -9.87 -12.98 17.33
CA LYS A 206 -9.86 -14.09 18.31
C LYS A 206 -9.90 -15.46 17.64
N ASP A 207 -10.61 -15.57 16.53
CA ASP A 207 -10.85 -16.85 15.84
C ASP A 207 -9.80 -17.17 14.77
N LEU A 208 -8.97 -16.18 14.38
CA LEU A 208 -8.00 -16.30 13.31
C LEU A 208 -6.60 -16.73 13.82
N GLN A 209 -5.92 -17.54 13.03
CA GLN A 209 -4.50 -17.87 13.21
C GLN A 209 -3.64 -16.79 12.57
N VAL A 210 -3.49 -15.66 13.26
CA VAL A 210 -2.84 -14.47 12.71
C VAL A 210 -1.32 -14.57 12.82
N VAL A 211 -0.60 -14.20 11.75
CA VAL A 211 0.82 -13.83 11.79
C VAL A 211 0.93 -12.37 12.18
N SER A 212 0.29 -11.50 11.40
CA SER A 212 0.15 -10.08 11.66
C SER A 212 -1.07 -9.52 10.94
N GLY A 213 -1.40 -8.26 11.21
CA GLY A 213 -2.50 -7.56 10.57
C GLY A 213 -2.51 -6.11 11.01
N TYR A 214 -3.46 -5.34 10.51
CA TYR A 214 -3.60 -3.94 10.90
C TYR A 214 -5.00 -3.41 10.60
N GLY A 215 -5.29 -2.26 11.21
CA GLY A 215 -6.45 -1.42 10.93
C GLY A 215 -6.01 0.01 10.68
N SER A 216 -6.34 0.57 9.52
CA SER A 216 -6.00 1.95 9.15
C SER A 216 -6.95 2.54 8.14
N LEU A 217 -6.88 3.87 7.99
CA LEU A 217 -7.49 4.51 6.84
C LEU A 217 -6.76 4.09 5.55
N HIS A 218 -7.53 3.97 4.49
CA HIS A 218 -7.06 3.63 3.16
C HIS A 218 -7.94 4.34 2.12
N LEU A 219 -7.38 4.63 0.95
CA LEU A 219 -8.14 5.17 -0.18
C LEU A 219 -8.48 4.06 -1.17
N ALA A 220 -9.76 3.71 -1.23
CA ALA A 220 -10.28 2.80 -2.24
C ALA A 220 -10.53 3.56 -3.55
N THR A 221 -10.07 2.99 -4.67
CA THR A 221 -10.36 3.48 -6.03
C THR A 221 -11.69 2.94 -6.52
N HIS A 222 -12.47 3.76 -7.23
CA HIS A 222 -13.68 3.35 -7.93
C HIS A 222 -13.58 3.65 -9.44
N PRO A 223 -13.99 2.73 -10.35
CA PRO A 223 -14.42 1.35 -10.08
C PRO A 223 -13.22 0.45 -9.72
N MET A 224 -13.46 -0.56 -8.89
CA MET A 224 -12.40 -1.36 -8.26
C MET A 224 -11.70 -2.33 -9.23
N ILE A 225 -12.32 -2.73 -10.35
CA ILE A 225 -11.83 -3.91 -11.12
C ILE A 225 -10.93 -3.54 -12.31
N THR A 226 -11.19 -2.42 -13.01
CA THR A 226 -10.50 -2.11 -14.29
C THR A 226 -9.45 -0.99 -14.20
N SER A 227 -9.37 -0.27 -13.06
CA SER A 227 -8.48 0.88 -12.87
C SER A 227 -7.46 0.74 -11.73
N PHE A 228 -7.48 -0.41 -11.03
CA PHE A 228 -6.85 -0.62 -9.71
C PHE A 228 -5.37 -0.25 -9.67
N SER A 229 -4.59 -0.52 -10.72
CA SER A 229 -3.13 -0.33 -10.68
C SER A 229 -2.68 1.07 -11.14
N SER A 230 -3.21 1.61 -12.24
CA SER A 230 -2.72 2.87 -12.81
C SER A 230 -3.31 4.09 -12.12
N ALA A 231 -4.58 4.05 -11.74
CA ALA A 231 -5.24 5.14 -11.04
C ALA A 231 -4.75 5.26 -9.59
N GLN A 232 -4.62 4.14 -8.88
CA GLN A 232 -4.10 4.13 -7.53
C GLN A 232 -2.64 4.57 -7.47
N ARG A 233 -1.79 4.18 -8.44
CA ARG A 233 -0.40 4.66 -8.53
C ARG A 233 -0.30 6.17 -8.82
N ARG A 234 -1.15 6.70 -9.72
CA ARG A 234 -1.20 8.14 -9.99
C ARG A 234 -1.71 8.94 -8.79
N ALA A 235 -2.68 8.39 -8.06
CA ALA A 235 -3.23 8.97 -6.84
C ALA A 235 -2.31 8.81 -5.63
N ALA A 236 -1.49 7.75 -5.57
CA ALA A 236 -0.68 7.43 -4.40
C ALA A 236 0.27 8.58 -4.01
N GLY A 237 0.89 9.24 -4.99
CA GLY A 237 1.81 10.36 -4.73
C GLY A 237 1.21 11.47 -3.87
N PRO A 238 0.10 12.11 -4.29
CA PRO A 238 -0.59 13.14 -3.52
C PRO A 238 -1.11 12.70 -2.14
N PHE A 239 -1.53 11.44 -1.95
CA PHE A 239 -2.18 11.02 -0.70
C PHE A 239 -1.24 10.39 0.32
N LEU A 240 -0.17 9.74 -0.13
CA LEU A 240 0.81 9.14 0.77
C LEU A 240 1.73 10.18 1.42
N VAL A 241 1.49 11.48 1.17
CA VAL A 241 1.99 12.56 2.03
C VAL A 241 1.38 12.51 3.43
N HIS A 242 0.17 11.95 3.54
CA HIS A 242 -0.56 11.82 4.80
C HIS A 242 -0.19 10.50 5.50
N ALA A 243 0.35 10.59 6.71
CA ALA A 243 1.03 9.45 7.33
C ALA A 243 0.06 8.34 7.81
N GLY A 244 -1.20 8.67 8.04
CA GLY A 244 -2.23 7.76 8.53
C GLY A 244 -2.91 6.91 7.47
N TYR A 245 -2.85 7.33 6.20
CA TYR A 245 -3.33 6.50 5.09
C TYR A 245 -2.33 5.38 4.77
N ASP A 246 -2.86 4.18 4.57
CA ASP A 246 -2.08 3.03 4.13
C ASP A 246 -2.25 2.73 2.63
N VAL A 247 -1.31 1.96 2.08
CA VAL A 247 -1.39 1.40 0.73
C VAL A 247 -1.90 -0.04 0.85
N ALA A 248 -3.12 -0.31 0.35
CA ALA A 248 -3.69 -1.66 0.35
C ALA A 248 -3.12 -2.50 -0.79
N ALA A 249 -1.88 -2.95 -0.63
CA ALA A 249 -1.21 -3.91 -1.51
C ALA A 249 -1.14 -5.31 -0.87
N ASN A 250 -2.07 -5.66 0.04
CA ASN A 250 -1.84 -6.79 0.95
C ASN A 250 -1.79 -8.14 0.24
N GLY A 251 -2.56 -8.32 -0.83
CA GLY A 251 -2.51 -9.54 -1.64
C GLY A 251 -1.21 -9.73 -2.44
N SER A 252 -0.31 -8.75 -2.43
CA SER A 252 1.05 -8.87 -2.94
C SER A 252 2.08 -8.84 -1.81
N THR A 253 1.84 -8.03 -0.77
CA THR A 253 2.71 -7.98 0.42
C THR A 253 2.80 -9.32 1.14
N ASP A 254 1.74 -10.12 1.16
CA ASP A 254 1.71 -11.42 1.82
C ASP A 254 2.83 -12.36 1.35
N TRP A 255 3.14 -12.36 0.04
CA TRP A 255 4.25 -13.12 -0.55
C TRP A 255 5.63 -12.78 0.04
N VAL A 256 5.81 -11.55 0.53
CA VAL A 256 7.09 -11.03 1.04
C VAL A 256 7.08 -10.72 2.53
N LEU A 257 5.96 -10.99 3.21
CA LEU A 257 5.81 -10.65 4.63
C LEU A 257 6.69 -11.52 5.53
N GLU A 258 6.97 -12.77 5.14
CA GLU A 258 7.93 -13.67 5.80
C GLU A 258 7.75 -13.76 7.33
N GLY A 259 6.51 -13.78 7.81
CA GLY A 259 6.24 -13.84 9.25
C GLY A 259 6.41 -12.52 10.01
N LYS A 260 6.57 -11.37 9.32
CA LYS A 260 6.72 -10.03 9.90
C LYS A 260 5.38 -9.26 9.91
N SER A 261 5.42 -7.99 10.32
CA SER A 261 4.31 -7.03 10.32
C SER A 261 4.59 -5.85 9.39
N ARG A 262 3.57 -5.23 8.78
CA ARG A 262 3.73 -3.99 7.97
C ARG A 262 4.00 -2.72 8.81
N GLY A 263 4.28 -2.89 10.10
CA GLY A 263 4.65 -1.82 11.01
C GLY A 263 3.44 -1.19 11.71
N ALA A 264 3.69 -0.08 12.42
CA ALA A 264 2.67 0.57 13.24
C ALA A 264 1.57 1.22 12.38
N ARG A 265 0.33 0.93 12.74
CA ARG A 265 -0.90 1.59 12.26
C ARG A 265 -1.80 1.92 13.46
N TRP A 266 -2.95 2.55 13.22
CA TRP A 266 -3.91 2.86 14.29
C TRP A 266 -4.25 1.60 15.11
N LEU A 267 -4.62 0.51 14.44
CA LEU A 267 -4.60 -0.83 15.01
C LEU A 267 -3.47 -1.62 14.40
N THR A 268 -2.64 -2.26 15.23
CA THR A 268 -1.65 -3.24 14.78
C THR A 268 -1.98 -4.58 15.41
N ILE A 269 -2.17 -5.61 14.60
CA ILE A 269 -2.54 -6.95 15.04
C ILE A 269 -1.31 -7.84 14.94
N LEU A 270 -1.00 -8.56 16.02
CA LEU A 270 0.19 -9.39 16.13
C LEU A 270 -0.22 -10.80 16.52
N GLY A 271 0.24 -11.77 15.74
CA GLY A 271 0.22 -13.17 16.11
C GLY A 271 1.09 -13.45 17.34
N PRO A 272 0.91 -14.61 18.01
CA PRO A 272 1.58 -14.94 19.26
C PRO A 272 3.11 -14.87 19.17
N LYS A 273 3.70 -15.35 18.05
CA LYS A 273 5.15 -15.33 17.82
C LYS A 273 5.71 -13.90 17.75
N LEU A 274 5.00 -12.99 17.09
CA LEU A 274 5.42 -11.59 17.00
C LEU A 274 5.16 -10.85 18.31
N ALA A 275 3.97 -11.02 18.89
CA ALA A 275 3.60 -10.40 20.15
C ALA A 275 4.61 -10.70 21.26
N ALA A 276 5.07 -11.95 21.40
CA ALA A 276 6.07 -12.33 22.39
C ALA A 276 7.38 -11.52 22.29
N LYS A 277 7.82 -11.19 21.07
CA LYS A 277 9.07 -10.44 20.83
C LYS A 277 8.99 -8.98 21.25
N VAL A 278 7.82 -8.35 21.13
CA VAL A 278 7.67 -6.89 21.27
C VAL A 278 6.80 -6.45 22.44
N LYS A 279 6.03 -7.36 23.07
CA LYS A 279 5.12 -7.04 24.19
C LYS A 279 5.82 -6.28 25.34
N PRO A 280 7.04 -6.62 25.80
CA PRO A 280 7.73 -5.85 26.84
C PRO A 280 8.04 -4.40 26.44
N ALA A 281 8.36 -4.17 25.16
CA ALA A 281 8.61 -2.83 24.65
C ALA A 281 7.29 -2.05 24.46
N LEU A 282 6.25 -2.72 23.94
CA LEU A 282 4.92 -2.14 23.75
C LEU A 282 4.28 -1.68 25.06
N ALA A 283 4.44 -2.43 26.15
CA ALA A 283 3.94 -2.07 27.48
C ALA A 283 4.48 -0.71 27.98
N LYS A 284 5.61 -0.24 27.45
CA LYS A 284 6.24 1.04 27.81
C LYS A 284 5.80 2.21 26.93
N THR A 285 4.98 1.96 25.91
CA THR A 285 4.61 2.98 24.91
C THR A 285 3.44 3.86 25.36
N GLY A 286 2.59 3.35 26.25
CA GLY A 286 1.29 3.94 26.59
C GLY A 286 0.16 3.58 25.62
N ALA A 287 0.41 2.65 24.68
CA ALA A 287 -0.62 2.12 23.80
C ALA A 287 -1.51 1.15 24.56
N GLU A 288 -2.78 1.07 24.17
CA GLU A 288 -3.69 0.07 24.70
C GLU A 288 -3.37 -1.30 24.05
N LEU A 289 -3.26 -2.33 24.90
CA LEU A 289 -2.91 -3.69 24.53
C LEU A 289 -4.11 -4.61 24.77
N ILE A 290 -4.83 -4.94 23.70
CA ILE A 290 -6.08 -5.68 23.74
C ILE A 290 -5.79 -7.15 23.42
N ALA A 291 -6.13 -8.05 24.33
CA ALA A 291 -6.01 -9.48 24.10
C ALA A 291 -7.16 -9.97 23.20
N ALA A 292 -6.83 -10.67 22.11
CA ALA A 292 -7.79 -11.24 21.17
C ALA A 292 -7.49 -12.73 21.01
N GLY A 293 -7.94 -13.55 21.95
CA GLY A 293 -7.59 -14.96 22.02
C GLY A 293 -6.09 -15.15 22.24
N ARG A 294 -5.39 -15.75 21.26
CA ARG A 294 -3.92 -15.92 21.29
C ARG A 294 -3.16 -14.76 20.64
N ASN A 295 -3.88 -13.82 20.06
CA ASN A 295 -3.34 -12.67 19.34
C ASN A 295 -3.35 -11.43 20.22
N LEU A 296 -2.60 -10.42 19.81
CA LEU A 296 -2.53 -9.11 20.47
C LEU A 296 -2.91 -8.02 19.48
N ILE A 297 -3.86 -7.17 19.86
CA ILE A 297 -4.16 -5.92 19.15
C ILE A 297 -3.52 -4.78 19.92
N VAL A 298 -2.76 -3.95 19.22
CA VAL A 298 -2.16 -2.72 19.74
C VAL A 298 -2.93 -1.54 19.16
N ARG A 299 -3.58 -0.77 20.02
CA ARG A 299 -4.27 0.47 19.63
C ARG A 299 -3.39 1.67 19.92
N ALA A 300 -2.99 2.37 18.87
CA ALA A 300 -2.01 3.47 18.91
C ALA A 300 -2.66 4.86 18.81
N GLY A 301 -3.86 5.04 19.37
CA GLY A 301 -4.57 6.32 19.40
C GLY A 301 -6.07 6.13 19.66
N ALA A 302 -6.76 7.21 20.01
CA ALA A 302 -8.20 7.17 20.27
C ALA A 302 -8.99 6.81 19.00
N GLU A 303 -8.64 7.38 17.86
CA GLU A 303 -9.34 7.18 16.59
C GLU A 303 -8.36 7.10 15.41
N PRO A 304 -8.74 6.47 14.29
CA PRO A 304 -7.96 6.50 13.06
C PRO A 304 -8.02 7.91 12.45
N ALA A 305 -6.87 8.44 12.00
CA ALA A 305 -6.77 9.78 11.43
C ALA A 305 -5.84 9.79 10.20
N PRO A 306 -6.08 10.66 9.19
CA PRO A 306 -5.22 10.82 8.01
C PRO A 306 -3.79 11.25 8.35
N ASP A 307 -3.62 12.10 9.35
CA ASP A 307 -2.32 12.55 9.87
C ASP A 307 -2.32 12.40 11.37
N PRO A 308 -2.05 11.20 11.89
CA PRO A 308 -2.07 11.00 13.32
C PRO A 308 -0.84 11.70 13.92
N THR A 309 -1.06 12.89 14.48
CA THR A 309 -0.03 13.77 15.05
C THR A 309 0.48 13.31 16.42
N GLY A 310 0.03 12.14 16.90
CA GLY A 310 0.32 11.65 18.23
C GLY A 310 1.72 11.05 18.36
N PRO A 311 2.51 11.42 19.41
CA PRO A 311 3.80 10.79 19.70
C PRO A 311 3.68 9.29 20.00
N LEU A 312 2.46 8.80 20.28
CA LEU A 312 2.16 7.41 20.57
C LEU A 312 2.47 6.47 19.40
N LEU A 313 2.04 6.78 18.18
CA LEU A 313 2.35 5.97 17.01
C LEU A 313 3.85 5.83 16.77
N GLY A 314 4.62 6.91 16.99
CA GLY A 314 6.07 6.84 16.89
C GLY A 314 6.72 5.97 17.96
N LYS A 315 6.18 5.96 19.19
CA LYS A 315 6.62 5.03 20.25
C LYS A 315 6.30 3.58 19.88
N VAL A 316 5.08 3.31 19.38
CA VAL A 316 4.64 2.00 18.92
C VAL A 316 5.51 1.53 17.76
N ALA A 317 5.75 2.37 16.74
CA ALA A 317 6.63 2.06 15.61
C ALA A 317 8.03 1.68 16.09
N ARG A 318 8.62 2.43 17.03
CA ARG A 318 9.95 2.10 17.59
C ARG A 318 9.97 0.76 18.32
N ALA A 319 8.90 0.41 19.03
CA ALA A 319 8.75 -0.87 19.72
C ALA A 319 8.56 -2.05 18.74
N LEU A 320 7.90 -1.81 17.61
CA LEU A 320 7.63 -2.81 16.58
C LEU A 320 8.79 -3.06 15.60
N ARG A 321 9.84 -2.21 15.59
CA ARG A 321 10.99 -2.33 14.67
C ARG A 321 11.53 -3.77 14.52
N PRO A 322 11.72 -4.57 15.59
CA PRO A 322 12.30 -5.92 15.46
C PRO A 322 11.44 -6.92 14.68
N VAL A 323 10.16 -6.61 14.47
CA VAL A 323 9.19 -7.48 13.79
C VAL A 323 8.56 -6.82 12.56
N THR A 324 9.02 -5.62 12.18
CA THR A 324 8.48 -4.88 11.04
C THR A 324 9.18 -5.31 9.75
N LEU A 325 8.40 -5.56 8.70
CA LEU A 325 8.88 -5.63 7.33
C LEU A 325 9.17 -4.19 6.88
N PHE A 326 10.43 -3.95 6.54
CA PHE A 326 10.86 -2.80 5.77
C PHE A 326 11.25 -3.29 4.37
N ASN A 327 11.17 -2.40 3.39
CA ASN A 327 11.45 -2.65 1.99
C ASN A 327 10.45 -3.61 1.31
N ASP A 328 9.15 -3.42 1.55
CA ASP A 328 8.08 -4.04 0.79
C ASP A 328 8.09 -3.57 -0.68
N SER A 329 8.65 -4.40 -1.56
CA SER A 329 8.84 -4.12 -2.99
C SER A 329 7.54 -3.86 -3.75
N PHE A 330 6.41 -4.44 -3.31
CA PHE A 330 5.12 -4.19 -3.93
C PHE A 330 4.58 -2.82 -3.58
N VAL A 331 4.84 -2.36 -2.36
CA VAL A 331 4.48 -0.99 -1.93
C VAL A 331 5.37 0.04 -2.61
N GLN A 332 6.65 -0.26 -2.84
CA GLN A 332 7.58 0.64 -3.54
C GLN A 332 7.04 1.08 -4.92
N GLY A 333 6.34 0.19 -5.63
CA GLY A 333 5.74 0.50 -6.94
C GLY A 333 4.67 1.61 -6.92
N TYR A 334 4.12 1.95 -5.75
CA TYR A 334 3.18 3.06 -5.58
C TYR A 334 3.87 4.42 -5.44
N PHE A 335 5.19 4.42 -5.25
CA PHE A 335 6.01 5.63 -5.19
C PHE A 335 6.81 5.85 -6.48
N ALA A 336 6.47 5.12 -7.54
CA ALA A 336 7.07 5.33 -8.85
C ALA A 336 6.61 6.64 -9.48
N ASP A 337 7.52 7.33 -10.15
CA ASP A 337 7.19 8.47 -11.00
C ASP A 337 6.24 7.97 -12.11
N PRO A 338 5.05 8.56 -12.27
CA PRO A 338 4.10 8.14 -13.30
C PRO A 338 4.62 8.27 -14.75
N LYS A 339 5.64 9.12 -14.97
CA LYS A 339 6.25 9.39 -16.28
C LYS A 339 7.35 8.40 -16.61
N THR A 340 8.21 8.07 -15.64
CA THR A 340 9.39 7.20 -15.88
C THR A 340 9.17 5.78 -15.37
N TRP A 341 8.14 5.54 -14.57
CA TRP A 341 7.89 4.31 -13.81
C TRP A 341 9.04 3.91 -12.86
N GLU A 342 9.99 4.82 -12.63
CA GLU A 342 11.08 4.62 -11.69
C GLU A 342 10.59 4.96 -10.28
N ALA A 343 10.80 4.03 -9.34
CA ALA A 343 10.51 4.27 -7.93
C ALA A 343 11.25 5.50 -7.41
N ASP A 344 10.57 6.41 -6.69
CA ASP A 344 11.22 7.46 -5.91
C ASP A 344 11.65 6.88 -4.54
N PRO A 345 12.94 6.54 -4.37
CA PRO A 345 13.38 5.88 -3.15
C PRO A 345 13.29 6.80 -1.92
N LEU A 346 13.30 8.13 -2.09
CA LEU A 346 13.22 9.08 -0.99
C LEU A 346 11.79 9.17 -0.47
N LYS A 347 10.79 9.31 -1.35
CA LYS A 347 9.37 9.32 -0.96
C LYS A 347 8.98 7.99 -0.33
N TYR A 348 9.38 6.88 -0.93
CA TYR A 348 9.09 5.56 -0.37
C TYR A 348 9.73 5.40 1.03
N ALA A 349 11.02 5.73 1.19
CA ALA A 349 11.68 5.65 2.49
C ALA A 349 11.04 6.59 3.54
N ALA A 350 10.64 7.80 3.14
CA ALA A 350 9.96 8.73 4.01
C ALA A 350 8.60 8.19 4.49
N TRP A 351 7.82 7.59 3.59
CA TRP A 351 6.54 6.98 3.94
C TRP A 351 6.71 5.73 4.80
N GLU A 352 7.62 4.84 4.43
CA GLU A 352 7.84 3.60 5.18
C GLU A 352 8.28 3.88 6.62
N PHE A 353 9.13 4.88 6.81
CA PHE A 353 9.63 5.29 8.13
C PHE A 353 8.90 6.50 8.72
N ARG A 354 7.71 6.86 8.22
CA ARG A 354 6.97 8.06 8.62
C ARG A 354 6.81 8.23 10.13
N PHE A 355 6.55 7.15 10.87
CA PHE A 355 6.43 7.17 12.33
C PHE A 355 7.77 7.03 13.07
N LEU A 356 8.85 6.78 12.36
CA LEU A 356 10.22 6.70 12.88
C LEU A 356 11.05 7.96 12.59
N GLY A 357 10.42 9.04 12.11
CA GLY A 357 11.10 10.29 11.73
C GLY A 357 11.28 10.45 10.21
N GLY A 358 10.48 9.75 9.41
CA GLY A 358 10.52 9.81 7.94
C GLY A 358 11.88 9.43 7.39
N LEU A 359 12.36 10.18 6.40
CA LEU A 359 13.64 9.91 5.74
C LEU A 359 14.83 9.90 6.71
N ALA A 360 14.85 10.79 7.71
CA ALA A 360 15.90 10.80 8.73
C ALA A 360 15.86 9.53 9.60
N GLY A 361 14.64 9.08 9.94
CA GLY A 361 14.40 7.81 10.63
C GLY A 361 14.87 6.61 9.82
N ALA A 362 14.58 6.58 8.51
CA ALA A 362 15.02 5.55 7.58
C ALA A 362 16.54 5.43 7.55
N ILE A 363 17.22 6.56 7.36
CA ILE A 363 18.68 6.64 7.33
C ILE A 363 19.28 6.11 8.63
N ALA A 364 18.81 6.61 9.78
CA ALA A 364 19.33 6.20 11.09
C ALA A 364 19.11 4.69 11.33
N TYR A 365 17.97 4.15 10.92
CA TYR A 365 17.69 2.72 11.00
C TYR A 365 18.65 1.90 10.14
N LEU A 366 18.78 2.22 8.85
CA LEU A 366 19.63 1.48 7.90
C LEU A 366 21.13 1.59 8.24
N GLU A 367 21.56 2.73 8.81
CA GLU A 367 22.92 2.91 9.34
C GLU A 367 23.20 1.94 10.50
N SER A 368 22.22 1.70 11.37
CA SER A 368 22.35 0.77 12.51
C SER A 368 22.35 -0.71 12.12
N GLN A 369 21.81 -1.06 10.95
CA GLN A 369 21.78 -2.44 10.46
C GLN A 369 23.17 -2.89 10.00
N ARG A 370 23.43 -4.19 10.01
CA ARG A 370 24.70 -4.79 9.55
C ARG A 370 24.56 -5.62 8.28
N ASP A 371 23.33 -5.98 7.92
CA ASP A 371 23.07 -6.81 6.76
C ASP A 371 23.26 -6.03 5.45
N ARG A 372 23.61 -6.77 4.41
CA ARG A 372 23.92 -6.22 3.08
C ARG A 372 22.73 -5.50 2.46
N ALA A 373 21.52 -6.06 2.56
CA ALA A 373 20.33 -5.49 1.94
C ALA A 373 20.02 -4.09 2.49
N SER A 374 20.13 -3.91 3.81
CA SER A 374 19.99 -2.59 4.45
C SER A 374 21.06 -1.60 4.01
N LYS A 375 22.30 -2.05 3.77
CA LYS A 375 23.38 -1.17 3.27
C LYS A 375 23.15 -0.76 1.82
N GLN A 376 22.71 -1.68 0.97
CA GLN A 376 22.35 -1.38 -0.42
C GLN A 376 21.20 -0.37 -0.46
N ARG A 377 20.17 -0.57 0.35
CA ARG A 377 19.05 0.39 0.45
C ARG A 377 19.49 1.77 0.93
N LEU A 378 20.43 1.84 1.89
CA LEU A 378 21.02 3.11 2.32
C LEU A 378 21.73 3.81 1.16
N LEU A 379 22.51 3.07 0.35
CA LEU A 379 23.20 3.59 -0.83
C LEU A 379 22.21 4.18 -1.84
N GLU A 380 21.14 3.47 -2.19
CA GLU A 380 20.08 3.98 -3.07
C GLU A 380 19.51 5.31 -2.58
N ILE A 381 19.18 5.40 -1.28
CA ILE A 381 18.69 6.63 -0.66
C ILE A 381 19.74 7.75 -0.76
N ARG A 382 21.03 7.47 -0.47
CA ARG A 382 22.09 8.49 -0.52
C ARG A 382 22.38 8.96 -1.95
N ILE A 383 22.30 8.08 -2.94
CA ILE A 383 22.39 8.43 -4.36
C ILE A 383 21.24 9.38 -4.73
N ALA A 384 20.01 9.01 -4.37
CA ALA A 384 18.83 9.81 -4.68
C ALA A 384 18.81 11.18 -3.98
N GLN A 385 19.49 11.34 -2.84
CA GLN A 385 19.71 12.64 -2.20
C GLN A 385 20.56 13.61 -3.04
N GLY A 386 21.21 13.15 -4.12
CA GLY A 386 21.97 14.00 -5.04
C GLY A 386 23.30 14.52 -4.47
N LYS A 387 23.76 14.00 -3.32
CA LYS A 387 25.00 14.43 -2.66
C LYS A 387 26.11 13.41 -2.90
N TYR A 388 26.94 13.67 -3.93
CA TYR A 388 28.01 12.76 -4.35
C TYR A 388 28.89 12.25 -3.20
N THR A 389 29.37 13.13 -2.32
CA THR A 389 30.26 12.72 -1.21
C THR A 389 29.57 11.82 -0.18
N VAL A 390 28.26 11.96 -0.01
CA VAL A 390 27.46 11.11 0.89
C VAL A 390 27.20 9.76 0.24
N ALA A 391 26.84 9.75 -1.04
CA ALA A 391 26.64 8.54 -1.81
C ALA A 391 27.92 7.70 -1.92
N GLN A 392 29.07 8.35 -2.15
CA GLN A 392 30.38 7.70 -2.21
C GLN A 392 30.71 6.98 -0.89
N LYS A 393 30.53 7.65 0.26
CA LYS A 393 30.74 7.01 1.57
C LYS A 393 29.82 5.81 1.79
N ALA A 394 28.55 5.90 1.37
CA ALA A 394 27.62 4.77 1.46
C ALA A 394 28.04 3.62 0.54
N PHE A 395 28.55 3.93 -0.64
CA PHE A 395 29.06 2.93 -1.58
C PHE A 395 30.23 2.16 -0.98
N ASP A 396 31.18 2.86 -0.36
CA ASP A 396 32.34 2.23 0.29
C ASP A 396 31.92 1.26 1.39
N VAL A 397 30.84 1.55 2.12
CA VAL A 397 30.26 0.66 3.14
C VAL A 397 29.69 -0.61 2.49
N VAL A 398 28.94 -0.47 1.40
CA VAL A 398 28.34 -1.62 0.67
C VAL A 398 29.43 -2.50 0.04
N ALA A 399 30.47 -1.89 -0.53
CA ALA A 399 31.62 -2.60 -1.09
C ALA A 399 32.39 -3.37 0.01
N LYS A 400 32.62 -2.74 1.17
CA LYS A 400 33.24 -3.40 2.34
C LYS A 400 32.40 -4.54 2.91
N ALA A 401 31.08 -4.50 2.75
CA ALA A 401 30.18 -5.60 3.12
C ALA A 401 30.26 -6.81 2.16
N GLY A 402 31.16 -6.79 1.17
CA GLY A 402 31.44 -7.92 0.28
C GLY A 402 30.61 -7.94 -1.00
N SER A 403 29.92 -6.85 -1.34
CA SER A 403 29.17 -6.75 -2.59
C SER A 403 30.12 -6.66 -3.78
N LYS A 404 29.92 -7.49 -4.80
CA LYS A 404 30.71 -7.43 -6.04
C LYS A 404 30.16 -6.35 -6.96
N ASP A 405 31.03 -5.72 -7.75
CA ASP A 405 30.62 -4.69 -8.71
C ASP A 405 29.50 -5.17 -9.67
N ARG A 406 29.53 -6.46 -10.07
CA ARG A 406 28.47 -7.08 -10.90
C ARG A 406 27.07 -7.00 -10.25
N GLU A 407 27.02 -7.03 -8.92
CA GLU A 407 25.77 -6.99 -8.15
C GLU A 407 25.32 -5.55 -7.85
N LEU A 408 26.15 -4.56 -8.19
CA LEU A 408 25.92 -3.12 -7.96
C LEU A 408 25.83 -2.34 -9.29
N GLY A 409 25.53 -3.02 -10.40
CA GLY A 409 25.58 -2.41 -11.74
C GLY A 409 24.77 -1.11 -11.85
N SER A 410 23.50 -1.14 -11.40
CA SER A 410 22.62 0.03 -11.35
C SER A 410 23.19 1.19 -10.53
N GLU A 411 23.80 0.87 -9.39
CA GLU A 411 24.37 1.83 -8.45
C GLU A 411 25.67 2.43 -8.98
N LEU A 412 26.50 1.65 -9.69
CA LEU A 412 27.71 2.13 -10.37
C LEU A 412 27.35 3.15 -11.46
N LEU A 413 26.35 2.84 -12.28
CA LEU A 413 25.81 3.75 -13.27
C LEU A 413 25.26 5.03 -12.63
N ALA A 414 24.49 4.90 -11.55
CA ALA A 414 23.93 6.05 -10.85
C ALA A 414 25.01 6.92 -10.19
N MET A 415 26.07 6.32 -9.63
CA MET A 415 27.24 7.02 -9.10
C MET A 415 27.99 7.79 -10.21
N SER A 416 28.10 7.23 -11.41
CA SER A 416 28.66 7.95 -12.57
C SER A 416 27.84 9.19 -12.92
N LYS A 417 26.51 9.05 -13.05
CA LYS A 417 25.61 10.18 -13.34
C LYS A 417 25.69 11.25 -12.23
N LEU A 418 25.73 10.82 -10.97
CA LEU A 418 25.83 11.72 -9.82
C LEU A 418 27.16 12.48 -9.79
N ALA A 419 28.27 11.84 -10.13
CA ALA A 419 29.58 12.48 -10.27
C ALA A 419 29.58 13.53 -11.40
N GLU A 420 28.93 13.22 -12.52
CA GLU A 420 28.76 14.12 -13.66
C GLU A 420 27.99 15.39 -13.24
N THR A 421 26.84 15.23 -12.56
CA THR A 421 26.06 16.36 -12.02
C THR A 421 26.87 17.18 -11.02
N ALA A 422 27.70 16.54 -10.20
CA ALA A 422 28.61 17.21 -9.26
C ALA A 422 29.84 17.85 -9.96
N LYS A 423 29.91 17.84 -11.29
CA LYS A 423 31.02 18.35 -12.12
C LYS A 423 32.36 17.65 -11.84
N ARG A 424 32.33 16.41 -11.35
CA ARG A 424 33.51 15.58 -11.05
C ARG A 424 33.82 14.64 -12.22
N LYS A 425 34.32 15.20 -13.31
CA LYS A 425 34.53 14.49 -14.60
C LYS A 425 35.35 13.20 -14.48
N ALA A 426 36.47 13.25 -13.75
CA ALA A 426 37.34 12.09 -13.56
C ALA A 426 36.63 10.95 -12.82
N ASP A 427 35.87 11.28 -11.78
CA ASP A 427 35.12 10.30 -11.01
C ASP A 427 33.97 9.71 -11.81
N ALA A 428 33.26 10.52 -12.59
CA ALA A 428 32.21 10.04 -13.49
C ALA A 428 32.75 8.98 -14.45
N LEU A 429 33.90 9.26 -15.06
CA LEU A 429 34.56 8.30 -15.94
C LEU A 429 34.99 7.02 -15.18
N ALA A 430 35.58 7.16 -13.99
CA ALA A 430 36.00 6.01 -13.18
C ALA A 430 34.83 5.10 -12.81
N TRP A 431 33.69 5.67 -12.40
CA TRP A 431 32.48 4.90 -12.10
C TRP A 431 31.91 4.20 -13.34
N MET A 432 31.86 4.88 -14.48
CA MET A 432 31.35 4.29 -15.74
C MET A 432 32.26 3.15 -16.24
N LEU A 433 33.57 3.28 -16.09
CA LEU A 433 34.51 2.20 -16.43
C LEU A 433 34.29 0.99 -15.52
N ARG A 434 34.08 1.18 -14.22
CA ARG A 434 33.71 0.09 -13.29
C ARG A 434 32.39 -0.55 -13.68
N PHE A 435 31.38 0.24 -14.05
CA PHE A 435 30.10 -0.29 -14.52
C PHE A 435 30.26 -1.17 -15.76
N ARG A 436 30.99 -0.71 -16.77
CA ARG A 436 31.32 -1.51 -17.96
C ARG A 436 32.07 -2.80 -17.60
N ASP A 437 33.04 -2.71 -16.69
CA ASP A 437 33.86 -3.87 -16.33
C ASP A 437 33.14 -4.87 -15.43
N SER A 438 32.05 -4.44 -14.77
CA SER A 438 31.19 -5.30 -13.94
C SER A 438 30.43 -6.35 -14.76
N ASP A 439 30.11 -6.03 -16.01
CA ASP A 439 29.48 -6.92 -16.99
C ASP A 439 29.93 -6.56 -18.41
N LYS A 440 30.95 -7.30 -18.89
CA LYS A 440 31.55 -7.07 -20.21
C LYS A 440 30.62 -7.44 -21.38
N SER A 441 29.55 -8.19 -21.15
CA SER A 441 28.53 -8.48 -22.17
C SER A 441 27.53 -7.35 -22.33
N ASN A 442 27.41 -6.45 -21.35
CA ASN A 442 26.43 -5.38 -21.37
C ASN A 442 26.75 -4.33 -22.47
N THR A 443 26.09 -4.44 -23.62
CA THR A 443 26.23 -3.53 -24.77
C THR A 443 25.79 -2.11 -24.41
N TRP A 444 24.79 -1.96 -23.53
CA TRP A 444 24.30 -0.66 -23.06
C TRP A 444 25.37 0.11 -22.27
N ALA A 445 26.26 -0.57 -21.55
CA ALA A 445 27.38 0.07 -20.87
C ALA A 445 28.39 0.71 -21.85
N LEU A 446 28.60 0.11 -23.03
CA LEU A 446 29.45 0.69 -24.08
C LEU A 446 28.84 1.98 -24.64
N ARG A 447 27.54 1.96 -24.92
CA ARG A 447 26.80 3.13 -25.37
C ARG A 447 26.87 4.26 -24.33
N ALA A 448 26.56 3.96 -23.07
CA ALA A 448 26.58 4.95 -21.99
C ALA A 448 27.98 5.57 -21.77
N LEU A 449 29.04 4.77 -21.88
CA LEU A 449 30.43 5.26 -21.80
C LEU A 449 30.81 6.14 -23.00
N GLY A 450 30.38 5.77 -24.21
CA GLY A 450 30.57 6.58 -25.41
C GLY A 450 29.88 7.95 -25.33
N GLU A 451 28.61 7.95 -24.90
CA GLU A 451 27.84 9.18 -24.67
C GLU A 451 28.49 10.07 -23.59
N LEU A 452 29.02 9.48 -22.51
CA LEU A 452 29.76 10.21 -21.48
C LEU A 452 31.04 10.85 -22.06
N HIS A 453 31.85 10.09 -22.81
CA HIS A 453 33.05 10.63 -23.46
C HIS A 453 32.72 11.80 -24.40
N GLN A 454 31.61 11.70 -25.14
CA GLN A 454 31.15 12.79 -26.01
C GLN A 454 30.82 14.06 -25.21
N ARG A 455 30.07 13.94 -24.11
CA ARG A 455 29.76 15.07 -23.21
C ARG A 455 31.00 15.67 -22.55
N LEU A 456 32.02 14.85 -22.27
CA LEU A 456 33.30 15.28 -21.70
C LEU A 456 34.24 15.91 -22.74
N GLY A 457 33.95 15.79 -24.04
CA GLY A 457 34.77 16.32 -25.14
C GLY A 457 35.81 15.35 -25.71
N ASN A 458 35.82 14.09 -25.25
CA ASN A 458 36.77 13.06 -25.67
C ASN A 458 36.27 12.35 -26.95
N LYS A 459 36.37 13.02 -28.09
CA LYS A 459 35.73 12.58 -29.35
C LYS A 459 36.27 11.24 -29.87
N ALA A 460 37.56 10.96 -29.70
CA ALA A 460 38.17 9.72 -30.18
C ALA A 460 37.67 8.51 -29.38
N GLU A 461 37.66 8.62 -28.05
CA GLU A 461 37.16 7.60 -27.15
C GLU A 461 35.65 7.40 -27.31
N ALA A 462 34.88 8.48 -27.47
CA ALA A 462 33.44 8.41 -27.74
C ALA A 462 33.16 7.57 -28.99
N LYS A 463 33.87 7.86 -30.08
CA LYS A 463 33.75 7.11 -31.34
C LYS A 463 34.11 5.64 -31.15
N ALA A 464 35.23 5.35 -30.47
CA ALA A 464 35.68 3.98 -30.26
C ALA A 464 34.65 3.13 -29.49
N GLN A 465 34.01 3.69 -28.45
CA GLN A 465 33.00 2.97 -27.66
C GLN A 465 31.68 2.78 -28.44
N LEU A 466 31.22 3.80 -29.17
CA LEU A 466 29.99 3.71 -29.97
C LEU A 466 30.15 2.76 -31.16
N ASP A 467 31.32 2.75 -31.81
CA ASP A 467 31.64 1.78 -32.88
C ASP A 467 31.73 0.34 -32.33
N ALA A 468 32.15 0.16 -31.07
CA ALA A 468 32.11 -1.14 -30.40
C ALA A 468 30.69 -1.58 -30.03
N TYR A 469 29.82 -0.65 -29.62
CA TYR A 469 28.40 -0.90 -29.37
C TYR A 469 27.68 -1.36 -30.64
N ASN A 470 27.79 -0.60 -31.73
CA ASN A 470 27.12 -0.89 -33.00
C ASN A 470 27.55 -2.25 -33.60
N ARG A 471 28.82 -2.63 -33.44
CA ARG A 471 29.32 -3.95 -33.88
C ARG A 471 28.76 -5.11 -33.09
N ARG A 472 28.34 -4.91 -31.83
CA ARG A 472 27.76 -5.97 -31.01
C ARG A 472 26.26 -6.11 -31.25
N GLU A 473 25.53 -5.00 -31.27
CA GLU A 473 24.09 -5.00 -31.58
C GLU A 473 23.79 -5.50 -32.99
N GLY A 474 24.66 -5.24 -33.97
CA GLY A 474 24.48 -5.74 -35.34
C GLY A 474 24.81 -7.22 -35.54
N ASN A 475 25.30 -7.92 -34.50
CA ASN A 475 25.67 -9.35 -34.54
C ASN A 475 24.76 -10.24 -33.65
N GLU A 476 23.81 -9.64 -32.93
CA GLU A 476 22.70 -10.31 -32.22
C GLU A 476 21.43 -10.25 -33.07
#